data_AF-D5E8U3-F1
#
_entry.id   AF-D5E8U3-F1
#
_cell.length_a   1.000
_cell.length_b   1.000
_cell.length_c   1.000
_cell.angle_alpha   90.00
_cell.angle_beta   90.00
_cell.angle_gamma   90.00
#
_symmetry.space_group_name_H-M   'P 1'
#
loop_
_entity.id
_entity.type
_entity.pdbx_description
1 polymer ?
#
loop_
_entity_poly.entity_id
_entity_poly.type
_entity_poly.pdbx_seq_one_letter_code
_entity_poly.pdbx_strand_id
1 'polypeptide(L)' 'METVKARQLPAIFRDGKQTCDFISVHDIVYLAQLLVEKEAAIGKIFNAGTSKQISFNRLA' A
#
# COMPACT_ATOMS: atom_id res chain seq x y z
N MET A 1 9.02 -11.74 4.38
CA MET A 1 8.06 -12.40 3.45
C MET A 1 8.37 -13.88 3.26
N GLU A 2 9.64 -14.31 3.35
CA GLU A 2 10.03 -15.73 3.29
C GLU A 2 9.48 -16.59 4.44
N THR A 3 9.36 -16.03 5.64
CA THR A 3 8.86 -16.75 6.84
C THR A 3 7.38 -17.14 6.77
N VAL A 4 6.52 -16.28 6.19
CA VAL A 4 5.08 -16.60 6.00
C VAL A 4 4.89 -17.72 4.98
N LYS A 5 5.70 -17.74 3.91
CA LYS A 5 5.73 -18.85 2.94
C LYS A 5 6.19 -20.17 3.59
N ALA A 6 7.00 -20.09 4.65
CA ALA A 6 7.47 -21.22 5.44
C ALA A 6 6.50 -21.67 6.57
N ARG A 7 5.23 -21.20 6.56
CA ARG A 7 4.21 -21.47 7.60
C ARG A 7 4.58 -20.99 9.00
N GLN A 8 5.53 -20.07 9.13
CA GLN A 8 5.81 -19.40 10.40
C GLN A 8 4.94 -18.15 10.50
N LEU A 9 4.34 -17.94 11.67
CA LEU A 9 3.53 -16.75 11.95
C LEU A 9 4.40 -15.49 11.78
N PRO A 10 3.90 -14.45 11.10
CA PRO A 10 4.62 -13.19 10.98
C PRO A 10 4.79 -12.57 12.37
N ALA A 11 6.02 -12.17 12.71
CA ALA A 11 6.28 -11.44 13.94
C ALA A 11 5.82 -9.99 13.82
N ILE A 12 4.86 -9.59 14.66
CA ILE A 12 4.48 -8.18 14.84
C ILE A 12 5.37 -7.59 15.92
N PHE A 13 6.14 -6.55 15.58
CA PHE A 13 6.93 -5.81 16.56
C PHE A 13 6.06 -4.73 17.23
N ARG A 14 6.21 -4.58 18.56
CA ARG A 14 5.41 -3.68 19.43
C ARG A 14 3.94 -4.13 19.55
N ASP A 15 2.98 -3.19 19.57
CA ASP A 15 1.56 -3.44 19.89
C ASP A 15 0.67 -3.67 18.67
N GLY A 16 1.22 -3.56 17.45
CA GLY A 16 0.52 -3.80 16.19
C GLY A 16 -0.57 -2.78 15.85
N LYS A 17 -0.70 -1.70 16.63
CA LYS A 17 -1.71 -0.65 16.43
C LYS A 17 -1.28 0.40 15.42
N GLN A 18 0.02 0.46 15.09
CA GLN A 18 0.53 1.36 14.08
C GLN A 18 -0.16 1.10 12.74
N THR A 19 -0.52 2.16 12.02
CA THR A 19 -1.33 2.10 10.80
C THR A 19 -0.50 2.45 9.57
N CYS A 20 -0.85 1.85 8.44
CA CYS A 20 -0.32 2.17 7.12
C CYS A 20 -1.47 2.22 6.10
N ASP A 21 -1.31 3.03 5.05
CA ASP A 21 -2.19 3.00 3.87
C ASP A 21 -1.62 2.01 2.86
N PHE A 22 -2.24 0.83 2.78
CA PHE A 22 -1.85 -0.19 1.81
C PHE A 22 -2.61 0.00 0.51
N ILE A 23 -1.89 0.00 -0.61
CA ILE A 23 -2.44 0.09 -1.95
C ILE A 23 -2.02 -1.12 -2.78
N SER A 24 -2.93 -1.63 -3.60
CA SER A 24 -2.64 -2.74 -4.52
C SER A 24 -1.68 -2.28 -5.61
N VAL A 25 -0.76 -3.17 -6.02
CA VAL A 25 0.12 -2.89 -7.17
C VAL A 25 -0.68 -2.67 -8.46
N HIS A 26 -1.84 -3.32 -8.60
CA HIS A 26 -2.70 -3.14 -9.77
C HIS A 26 -3.27 -1.72 -9.85
N ASP A 27 -3.62 -1.13 -8.70
CA ASP A 27 -4.13 0.24 -8.63
C ASP A 27 -3.02 1.25 -8.96
N ILE A 28 -1.78 0.98 -8.54
CA ILE A 28 -0.61 1.80 -8.91
C ILE A 28 -0.35 1.78 -10.41
N VAL A 29 -0.43 0.61 -11.05
CA VAL A 29 -0.25 0.49 -12.51
C VAL A 29 -1.33 1.27 -13.25
N TYR A 30 -2.59 1.14 -12.83
CA TYR A 30 -3.69 1.90 -13.42
C TYR A 30 -3.53 3.41 -13.23
N LEU A 31 -3.14 3.86 -12.03
CA LEU A 31 -2.90 5.27 -11.74
C LEU A 31 -1.74 5.83 -12.57
N ALA A 32 -0.66 5.07 -12.75
CA ALA A 32 0.46 5.46 -13.60
C ALA A 32 0.04 5.62 -15.07
N GLN A 33 -0.77 4.72 -15.61
CA GLN A 33 -1.33 4.83 -16.96
C GLN A 33 -2.16 6.11 -17.10
N LEU A 34 -3.06 6.38 -16.14
CA LEU A 34 -3.89 7.58 -16.15
C LEU A 34 -3.07 8.87 -16.11
N LEU A 35 -1.98 8.91 -15.33
CA LEU A 35 -1.13 10.10 -15.24
C LEU A 35 -0.39 10.40 -16.54
N VAL A 36 -0.01 9.38 -17.32
CA VAL A 36 0.63 9.57 -18.62
C VAL A 36 -0.35 10.12 -19.66
N GLU A 37 -1.63 9.73 -19.58
CA GLU A 37 -2.66 10.13 -20.55
C GLU A 37 -3.22 11.55 -20.35
N LYS A 38 -3.02 12.15 -19.16
CA LYS A 38 -3.62 13.44 -18.81
C LYS A 38 -2.58 14.54 -18.81
N GLU A 39 -2.64 15.43 -19.80
CA GLU A 39 -1.80 16.64 -19.85
C GLU A 39 -1.90 17.49 -18.58
N ALA A 40 -3.09 17.52 -17.94
CA ALA A 40 -3.32 18.23 -16.68
C ALA A 40 -2.46 17.70 -15.50
N ALA A 41 -1.89 16.50 -15.62
CA ALA A 41 -1.00 15.91 -14.63
C ALA A 41 0.47 16.36 -14.79
N ILE A 42 0.85 17.01 -15.90
CA ILE A 42 2.24 17.41 -16.16
C ILE A 42 2.70 18.41 -15.09
N GLY A 43 3.86 18.12 -14.49
CA GLY A 43 4.45 18.95 -13.44
C GLY A 43 3.72 18.91 -12.10
N LYS A 44 2.76 17.99 -11.92
CA LYS A 44 2.02 17.82 -10.67
C LYS A 44 2.56 16.65 -9.86
N ILE A 45 2.36 16.73 -8.54
CA ILE A 45 2.72 15.68 -7.58
C ILE A 45 1.42 15.16 -6.98
N PHE A 46 1.27 13.84 -6.97
CA PHE A 46 0.10 13.15 -6.42
C PHE A 46 0.54 12.08 -5.42
N ASN A 47 -0.12 12.01 -4.28
CA ASN A 47 -0.01 10.88 -3.38
C ASN A 47 -0.86 9.71 -3.93
N ALA A 48 -0.33 8.50 -3.88
CA ALA A 48 -1.06 7.29 -4.23
C ALA A 48 -1.37 6.49 -2.96
N GLY A 49 -2.65 6.32 -2.67
CA GLY A 49 -3.13 5.64 -1.47
C GLY A 49 -4.63 5.39 -1.54
N THR A 50 -5.15 4.58 -0.63
CA THR A 50 -6.58 4.25 -0.54
C THR A 50 -7.33 5.12 0.45
N SER A 51 -6.61 5.99 1.18
CA SER A 51 -7.10 6.74 2.34
C SER A 51 -7.60 5.86 3.49
N LYS A 52 -7.31 4.55 3.46
CA LYS A 52 -7.70 3.62 4.52
C LYS A 52 -6.51 3.37 5.43
N GLN A 53 -6.70 3.69 6.70
CA GLN A 53 -5.73 3.34 7.73
C GLN A 53 -5.95 1.87 8.15
N ILE A 54 -4.96 1.03 7.91
CA ILE A 54 -5.00 -0.39 8.29
C ILE A 54 -3.89 -0.63 9.30
N SER A 55 -4.26 -1.14 10.48
CA SER A 55 -3.31 -1.56 11.50
C SER A 55 -2.73 -2.94 11.17
N PHE A 56 -1.54 -3.25 11.70
CA PHE A 56 -0.96 -4.58 11.52
C PHE A 56 -1.81 -5.68 12.16
N ASN A 57 -2.49 -5.39 13.28
CA ASN A 57 -3.44 -6.32 13.90
C ASN A 57 -4.65 -6.63 13.01
N ARG A 58 -5.03 -5.74 12.08
CA ARG A 58 -6.09 -5.99 11.10
C ARG A 58 -5.59 -6.79 9.89
N LEU A 59 -4.30 -6.75 9.62
CA LEU A 59 -3.67 -7.37 8.45
C LEU A 59 -3.23 -8.82 8.70
N ALA A 60 -2.95 -9.18 9.97
CA ALA A 60 -2.56 -10.52 10.40
C ALA A 60 -3.75 -11.48 10.47
#